data_AF-A0A494XHN0-F1
#
_entry.id   AF-A0A494XHN0-F1
#
_cell.length_a   1.000
_cell.length_b   1.000
_cell.length_c   1.000
_cell.angle_alpha   90.00
_cell.angle_beta   90.00
_cell.angle_gamma   90.00
#
_symmetry.space_group_name_H-M   'P 1'
#
loop_
_entity.id
_entity.type
_entity.pdbx_description
1 polymer ?
#
loop_
_entity_poly.entity_id
_entity_poly.type
_entity_poly.pdbx_seq_one_letter_code
_entity_poly.pdbx_strand_id
1 'polypeptide(L)'
;MESEYAFCPECGTPVDATAASVERTLDFQEYEQLLAKPNVQAVSLIKQLSKKAKIVIGSGIVVVALLISAYFLGKYFTDEQRILDRFDKAVSQGNPDKLLSLLASSNEDVKLDRNTADGIVQYLGSNRESFDRVKKQLASEAELLKNGDATSFENDNDAAFVYLRKKDKKRWLLYNDYELKVKRYMLPVRTNFEGAKIIVNGKESATASGDGSVIEIGPLLPGDYEIKSVYEGEYTTLESKSKVALFPLTGDYDGVDLQLQGDYVNVYANNGDARIVINGKDIGLNIGAGQQIGPIAIDGTNKMYVEADYPWGKMQSEELSIDSDRLEFDLTGLNDAVKDELMNSTHEFVASWMEAFQARDAGVLKHVHPDRVKDFADYFANMIDSEESYKGNLNKMTFDLDGFDVNSYKEGIYTVTVKVQVDYSEIFYYDSDQQEPVPNPRTNYTQYELQYVDGQWLVSNWGTSYDVGTENTKVFE
;
A
#
# COMPACT_ATOMS: atom_id res chain seq x y z
N MET A 1 -36.16 85.86 -18.56
CA MET A 1 -36.96 84.71 -18.11
C MET A 1 -36.55 84.43 -16.69
N GLU A 2 -37.21 85.12 -15.77
CA GLU A 2 -37.23 84.79 -14.36
C GLU A 2 -38.42 83.85 -14.15
N SER A 3 -38.26 82.81 -13.33
CA SER A 3 -39.39 82.10 -12.76
C SER A 3 -39.43 82.43 -11.26
N GLU A 4 -40.40 83.26 -10.90
CA GLU A 4 -40.82 83.56 -9.54
C GLU A 4 -41.23 82.28 -8.80
N TYR A 5 -40.78 82.11 -7.55
CA TYR A 5 -41.37 81.15 -6.63
C TYR A 5 -42.25 81.90 -5.63
N ALA A 6 -43.55 81.59 -5.62
CA ALA A 6 -44.55 82.19 -4.73
C ALA A 6 -44.53 81.65 -3.29
N PHE A 7 -43.60 80.73 -2.95
CA PHE A 7 -43.51 80.05 -1.64
C PHE A 7 -42.05 79.70 -1.28
N CYS A 8 -41.71 79.66 0.02
CA CYS A 8 -40.39 79.28 0.53
C CYS A 8 -40.12 77.75 0.41
N PRO A 9 -38.99 77.30 -0.19
CA PRO A 9 -38.71 75.88 -0.43
C PRO A 9 -38.35 75.04 0.82
N GLU A 10 -38.11 75.66 1.98
CA GLU A 10 -37.79 74.94 3.24
C GLU A 10 -39.01 74.77 4.17
N CYS A 11 -40.08 75.55 4.01
CA CYS A 11 -41.21 75.52 4.95
C CYS A 11 -42.59 75.84 4.34
N GLY A 12 -42.69 76.11 3.03
CA GLY A 12 -43.96 76.18 2.31
C GLY A 12 -44.83 77.41 2.57
N THR A 13 -44.32 78.46 3.22
CA THR A 13 -45.06 79.72 3.45
C THR A 13 -44.96 80.69 2.26
N PRO A 14 -46.05 81.37 1.86
CA PRO A 14 -46.06 82.35 0.78
C PRO A 14 -45.40 83.67 1.18
N VAL A 15 -44.69 84.30 0.24
CA VAL A 15 -43.99 85.58 0.43
C VAL A 15 -44.80 86.67 -0.26
N ASP A 16 -45.37 87.60 0.51
CA ASP A 16 -46.05 88.78 -0.02
C ASP A 16 -45.08 89.98 -0.01
N ALA A 17 -44.87 90.57 -1.19
CA ALA A 17 -43.88 91.61 -1.43
C ALA A 17 -44.59 92.85 -1.94
N THR A 18 -44.82 93.85 -1.07
CA THR A 18 -44.87 95.28 -1.46
C THR A 18 -44.99 96.22 -0.25
N ALA A 19 -44.23 97.31 -0.33
CA ALA A 19 -44.18 98.52 0.52
C ALA A 19 -43.45 98.38 1.88
N ALA A 20 -42.16 98.75 2.07
CA ALA A 20 -41.43 99.98 1.71
C ALA A 20 -42.25 101.25 2.04
N SER A 21 -41.82 102.30 2.75
CA SER A 21 -40.57 102.77 3.33
C SER A 21 -40.84 104.27 3.60
N VAL A 22 -40.56 104.81 4.78
CA VAL A 22 -40.31 106.27 4.91
C VAL A 22 -39.17 106.48 5.91
N GLU A 23 -38.11 107.09 5.39
CA GLU A 23 -36.93 107.57 6.08
C GLU A 23 -37.24 108.80 6.96
N ARG A 24 -36.59 108.92 8.13
CA ARG A 24 -35.71 110.08 8.43
C ARG A 24 -34.85 109.87 9.69
N THR A 25 -33.55 110.08 9.48
CA THR A 25 -32.41 110.46 10.35
C THR A 25 -32.75 111.37 11.54
N LEU A 26 -31.98 111.58 12.62
CA LEU A 26 -30.70 111.13 13.22
C LEU A 26 -30.67 111.87 14.58
N ASP A 27 -30.19 111.28 15.68
CA ASP A 27 -29.08 111.86 16.47
C ASP A 27 -28.53 110.86 17.50
N PHE A 28 -27.22 110.82 17.57
CA PHE A 28 -26.34 109.98 18.37
C PHE A 28 -25.89 110.78 19.59
N GLN A 29 -26.32 110.43 20.81
CA GLN A 29 -25.45 110.54 22.02
C GLN A 29 -26.04 110.04 23.35
N GLU A 30 -27.24 109.47 23.42
CA GLU A 30 -27.86 109.19 24.74
C GLU A 30 -28.48 107.79 24.87
N TYR A 31 -27.81 106.75 24.35
CA TYR A 31 -28.26 105.35 24.44
C TYR A 31 -27.36 104.43 25.27
N GLU A 32 -26.46 104.99 26.09
CA GLU A 32 -25.66 104.21 27.05
C GLU A 32 -26.29 104.08 28.45
N GLN A 33 -27.53 104.55 28.66
CA GLN A 33 -28.19 104.51 29.98
C GLN A 33 -29.56 103.80 30.06
N LEU A 34 -30.07 103.14 29.01
CA LEU A 34 -31.42 102.52 29.05
C LEU A 34 -31.52 101.06 28.58
N LEU A 35 -30.41 100.31 28.57
CA LEU A 35 -30.45 98.84 28.57
C LEU A 35 -30.56 98.28 30.00
N ALA A 36 -31.65 98.62 30.70
CA ALA A 36 -32.02 97.96 31.94
C ALA A 36 -32.73 96.63 31.63
N LYS A 37 -31.98 95.52 31.67
CA LYS A 37 -32.52 94.16 31.62
C LYS A 37 -33.25 93.84 32.94
N PRO A 38 -34.42 93.19 32.92
CA PRO A 38 -35.01 92.64 34.14
C PRO A 38 -34.11 91.53 34.70
N ASN A 39 -33.77 91.70 35.97
CA ASN A 39 -33.01 90.78 36.81
C ASN A 39 -33.87 89.54 37.11
N VAL A 40 -33.65 88.46 36.36
CA VAL A 40 -34.06 87.12 36.79
C VAL A 40 -32.90 86.53 37.58
N GLN A 41 -33.05 86.51 38.89
CA GLN A 41 -32.13 85.84 39.80
C GLN A 41 -32.09 84.34 39.47
N ALA A 42 -30.97 83.88 38.92
CA ALA A 42 -30.60 82.48 38.98
C ALA A 42 -30.30 82.13 40.44
N VAL A 43 -31.11 81.27 41.06
CA VAL A 43 -30.77 80.65 42.33
C VAL A 43 -29.61 79.70 42.08
N SER A 44 -28.38 80.19 42.28
CA SER A 44 -27.16 79.38 42.23
C SER A 44 -27.10 78.50 43.48
N LEU A 45 -27.53 77.24 43.35
CA LEU A 45 -27.22 76.19 44.31
C LEU A 45 -25.95 75.45 43.88
N ILE A 46 -24.80 76.13 43.89
CA ILE A 46 -23.50 75.44 43.87
C ILE A 46 -22.93 75.50 45.28
N LYS A 47 -23.31 74.50 46.10
CA LYS A 47 -22.55 74.17 47.30
C LYS A 47 -21.12 73.86 46.85
N GLN A 48 -20.15 74.68 47.28
CA GLN A 48 -18.74 74.39 47.05
C GLN A 48 -18.38 73.07 47.72
N LEU A 49 -18.18 72.02 46.92
CA LEU A 49 -17.70 70.72 47.39
C LEU A 49 -16.31 70.88 48.02
N SER A 50 -16.12 70.31 49.21
CA SER A 50 -14.85 70.35 49.93
C SER A 50 -13.73 69.69 49.09
N LYS A 51 -12.47 70.10 49.27
CA LYS A 51 -11.32 69.54 48.52
C LYS A 51 -11.25 68.01 48.60
N LYS A 52 -11.69 67.41 49.71
CA LYS A 52 -11.77 65.96 49.90
C LYS A 52 -12.90 65.30 49.09
N ALA A 53 -14.06 65.96 48.96
CA ALA A 53 -15.18 65.46 48.15
C ALA A 53 -14.87 65.49 46.64
N LYS A 54 -14.13 66.51 46.15
CA LYS A 54 -13.68 66.58 44.75
C LYS A 54 -12.68 65.46 44.40
N ILE A 55 -11.79 65.10 45.33
CA ILE A 55 -10.84 63.98 45.14
C ILE A 55 -11.57 62.64 45.15
N VAL A 56 -12.53 62.43 46.06
CA VAL A 56 -13.34 61.20 46.10
C VAL A 56 -14.19 61.05 44.84
N ILE A 57 -14.90 62.10 44.41
CA ILE A 57 -15.72 62.09 43.20
C ILE A 57 -14.84 61.95 41.94
N GLY A 58 -13.70 62.65 41.87
CA GLY A 58 -12.74 62.51 40.78
C GLY A 58 -12.15 61.10 40.70
N SER A 59 -11.76 60.51 41.85
CA SER A 59 -11.29 59.13 41.92
C SER A 59 -12.39 58.13 41.52
N GLY A 60 -13.64 58.37 41.92
CA GLY A 60 -14.79 57.56 41.55
C GLY A 60 -15.06 57.61 40.04
N ILE A 61 -14.98 58.78 39.42
CA ILE A 61 -15.12 58.94 37.96
C ILE A 61 -13.99 58.21 37.22
N VAL A 62 -12.75 58.33 37.69
CA VAL A 62 -11.60 57.61 37.10
C VAL A 62 -11.77 56.09 37.23
N VAL A 63 -12.21 55.60 38.39
CA VAL A 63 -12.49 54.17 38.60
C VAL A 63 -13.64 53.71 37.70
N VAL A 64 -14.72 54.47 37.58
CA VAL A 64 -15.85 54.15 36.67
C VAL A 64 -15.40 54.15 35.21
N ALA A 65 -14.59 55.14 34.79
CA ALA A 65 -14.04 55.18 33.44
C ALA A 65 -13.14 53.96 33.18
N LEU A 66 -12.26 53.59 34.12
CA LEU A 66 -11.44 52.38 34.03
C LEU A 66 -12.28 51.10 33.98
N LEU A 67 -13.36 51.01 34.76
CA LEU A 67 -14.29 49.88 34.73
C LEU A 67 -15.06 49.80 33.41
N ILE A 68 -15.49 50.94 32.84
CA ILE A 68 -16.14 51.00 31.53
C ILE A 68 -15.15 50.61 30.43
N SER A 69 -13.93 51.15 30.45
CA SER A 69 -12.87 50.78 29.50
C SER A 69 -12.52 49.30 29.61
N ALA A 70 -12.33 48.77 30.82
CA ALA A 70 -12.11 47.36 31.07
C ALA A 70 -13.32 46.52 30.63
N TYR A 71 -14.54 47.04 30.77
CA TYR A 71 -15.75 46.36 30.34
C TYR A 71 -15.82 46.23 28.80
N PHE A 72 -15.54 47.30 28.07
CA PHE A 72 -15.51 47.29 26.61
C PHE A 72 -14.31 46.52 26.06
N LEU A 73 -13.14 46.60 26.70
CA LEU A 73 -11.98 45.76 26.40
C LEU A 73 -12.34 44.28 26.61
N GLY A 74 -13.01 43.95 27.72
CA GLY A 74 -13.46 42.60 27.98
C GLY A 74 -14.42 42.09 26.92
N LYS A 75 -15.45 42.90 26.59
CA LYS A 75 -16.40 42.60 25.51
C LYS A 75 -15.70 42.36 24.17
N TYR A 76 -14.68 43.17 23.86
CA TYR A 76 -13.89 43.05 22.63
C TYR A 76 -13.03 41.78 22.57
N PHE A 77 -12.48 41.31 23.70
CA PHE A 77 -11.65 40.10 23.76
C PHE A 77 -12.46 38.80 23.82
N THR A 78 -13.74 38.88 24.18
CA THR A 78 -14.64 37.72 24.33
C THR A 78 -15.66 37.60 23.19
N ASP A 79 -15.55 38.43 22.17
CA ASP A 79 -16.42 38.41 21.00
C ASP A 79 -16.28 37.08 20.24
N GLU A 80 -17.40 36.48 19.84
CA GLU A 80 -17.47 35.30 18.99
C GLU A 80 -16.61 35.43 17.71
N GLN A 81 -16.50 36.63 17.15
CA GLN A 81 -15.66 36.88 15.97
C GLN A 81 -14.15 36.73 16.26
N ARG A 82 -13.72 36.88 17.52
CA ARG A 82 -12.29 36.77 17.90
C ARG A 82 -11.78 35.34 17.90
N ILE A 83 -12.62 34.37 18.19
CA ILE A 83 -12.20 32.96 18.07
C ILE A 83 -12.10 32.56 16.60
N LEU A 84 -12.98 33.09 15.74
CA LEU A 84 -12.90 32.92 14.29
C LEU A 84 -11.65 33.56 13.68
N ASP A 85 -11.32 34.80 14.05
CA ASP A 85 -10.07 35.47 13.65
C ASP A 85 -8.82 34.66 14.04
N ARG A 86 -8.85 34.04 15.23
CA ARG A 86 -7.74 33.24 15.74
C ARG A 86 -7.63 31.91 15.03
N PHE A 87 -8.76 31.27 14.73
CA PHE A 87 -8.83 30.07 13.90
C PHE A 87 -8.31 30.34 12.49
N ASP A 88 -8.79 31.40 11.83
CA ASP A 88 -8.33 31.80 10.50
C ASP A 88 -6.81 31.99 10.52
N LYS A 89 -6.29 32.79 11.47
CA LYS A 89 -4.84 32.99 11.58
C LYS A 89 -4.08 31.71 11.88
N ALA A 90 -4.60 30.81 12.70
CA ALA A 90 -3.91 29.56 13.03
C ALA A 90 -3.76 28.67 11.78
N VAL A 91 -4.83 28.55 10.99
CA VAL A 91 -4.82 27.78 9.73
C VAL A 91 -4.01 28.49 8.65
N SER A 92 -4.30 29.76 8.35
CA SER A 92 -3.64 30.55 7.31
C SER A 92 -2.12 30.73 7.54
N GLN A 93 -1.66 30.66 8.79
CA GLN A 93 -0.23 30.74 9.14
C GLN A 93 0.43 29.37 9.32
N GLY A 94 -0.28 28.27 9.09
CA GLY A 94 0.28 26.93 9.24
C GLY A 94 0.72 26.62 10.68
N ASN A 95 -0.08 26.99 11.69
CA ASN A 95 0.31 26.91 13.11
C ASN A 95 -0.60 25.94 13.92
N PRO A 96 -0.24 24.64 13.97
CA PRO A 96 -0.98 23.61 14.71
C PRO A 96 -1.07 23.87 16.20
N ASP A 97 -0.01 24.38 16.83
CA ASP A 97 0.02 24.60 18.28
C ASP A 97 -0.96 25.70 18.70
N LYS A 98 -1.06 26.75 17.87
CA LYS A 98 -2.06 27.80 18.04
C LYS A 98 -3.46 27.27 17.79
N LEU A 99 -3.68 26.44 16.78
CA LEU A 99 -4.99 25.82 16.54
C LEU A 99 -5.40 24.92 17.72
N LEU A 100 -4.48 24.05 18.18
CA LEU A 100 -4.69 23.13 19.30
C LEU A 100 -5.18 23.87 20.55
N SER A 101 -4.63 25.06 20.83
CA SER A 101 -5.06 25.90 21.97
C SER A 101 -6.49 26.46 21.89
N LEU A 102 -7.11 26.41 20.69
CA LEU A 102 -8.48 26.87 20.44
C LEU A 102 -9.49 25.72 20.43
N LEU A 103 -9.00 24.51 20.17
CA LEU A 103 -9.81 23.31 20.03
C LEU A 103 -10.04 22.65 21.40
N ALA A 104 -11.23 22.09 21.57
CA ALA A 104 -11.57 21.20 22.66
C ALA A 104 -12.25 19.96 22.08
N SER A 105 -11.99 18.79 22.68
CA SER A 105 -12.70 17.56 22.28
C SER A 105 -14.18 17.66 22.62
N SER A 106 -15.05 17.02 21.83
CA SER A 106 -16.50 16.95 22.09
C SER A 106 -16.79 16.33 23.46
N ASN A 107 -16.05 15.27 23.85
CA ASN A 107 -16.08 14.61 25.18
C ASN A 107 -14.67 14.33 25.73
N GLU A 108 -14.56 14.02 27.03
CA GLU A 108 -13.30 13.73 27.73
C GLU A 108 -12.60 12.43 27.29
N ASP A 109 -13.33 11.51 26.62
CA ASP A 109 -12.86 10.14 26.34
C ASP A 109 -11.78 10.07 25.24
N VAL A 110 -11.72 11.06 24.35
CA VAL A 110 -10.71 11.14 23.28
C VAL A 110 -9.93 12.44 23.43
N LYS A 111 -8.64 12.32 23.77
CA LYS A 111 -7.75 13.47 23.89
C LYS A 111 -7.39 13.99 22.51
N LEU A 112 -7.75 15.24 22.27
CA LEU A 112 -7.29 16.00 21.13
C LEU A 112 -5.77 16.21 21.26
N ASP A 113 -5.02 15.84 20.23
CA ASP A 113 -3.56 15.93 20.21
C ASP A 113 -3.07 16.86 19.10
N ARG A 114 -1.75 17.08 19.09
CA ARG A 114 -1.11 17.94 18.09
C ARG A 114 -1.26 17.39 16.67
N ASN A 115 -1.37 16.07 16.49
CA ASN A 115 -1.50 15.46 15.16
C ASN A 115 -2.86 15.79 14.54
N THR A 116 -3.95 15.76 15.33
CA THR A 116 -5.27 16.24 14.89
C THR A 116 -5.21 17.71 14.44
N ALA A 117 -4.59 18.58 15.24
CA ALA A 117 -4.48 20.00 14.89
C ALA A 117 -3.61 20.22 13.65
N ASP A 118 -2.52 19.47 13.51
CA ASP A 118 -1.64 19.53 12.34
C ASP A 118 -2.37 19.08 11.06
N GLY A 119 -3.09 17.95 11.11
CA GLY A 119 -3.91 17.47 10.00
C GLY A 119 -4.96 18.49 9.57
N ILE A 120 -5.67 19.13 10.52
CA ILE A 120 -6.64 20.18 10.19
C ILE A 120 -5.97 21.38 9.50
N VAL A 121 -4.83 21.84 10.02
CA VAL A 121 -4.08 22.96 9.43
C VAL A 121 -3.63 22.60 8.01
N GLN A 122 -3.09 21.41 7.81
CA GLN A 122 -2.62 20.95 6.49
C GLN A 122 -3.76 20.79 5.49
N TYR A 123 -4.86 20.16 5.90
CA TYR A 123 -6.04 19.96 5.05
C TYR A 123 -6.66 21.30 4.62
N LEU A 124 -6.97 22.18 5.58
CA LEU A 124 -7.59 23.47 5.27
C LEU A 124 -6.62 24.43 4.57
N GLY A 125 -5.34 24.39 4.90
CA GLY A 125 -4.30 25.18 4.24
C GLY A 125 -4.11 24.79 2.77
N SER A 126 -4.27 23.51 2.45
CA SER A 126 -4.14 22.98 1.09
C SER A 126 -5.46 23.03 0.31
N ASN A 127 -6.61 23.08 0.98
CA ASN A 127 -7.94 23.07 0.38
C ASN A 127 -8.70 24.36 0.70
N ARG A 128 -8.48 25.39 -0.12
CA ARG A 128 -9.01 26.75 0.09
C ARG A 128 -10.54 26.80 0.10
N GLU A 129 -11.19 26.01 -0.75
CA GLU A 129 -12.66 25.91 -0.80
C GLU A 129 -13.23 25.36 0.50
N SER A 130 -12.60 24.32 1.05
CA SER A 130 -13.00 23.70 2.31
C SER A 130 -12.75 24.65 3.48
N PHE A 131 -11.65 25.39 3.48
CA PHE A 131 -11.39 26.45 4.46
C PHE A 131 -12.43 27.56 4.40
N ASP A 132 -12.81 28.03 3.22
CA ASP A 132 -13.85 29.04 3.06
C ASP A 132 -15.23 28.52 3.49
N ARG A 133 -15.56 27.25 3.23
CA ARG A 133 -16.78 26.61 3.75
C ARG A 133 -16.81 26.59 5.27
N VAL A 134 -15.75 26.07 5.90
CA VAL A 134 -15.65 26.01 7.37
C VAL A 134 -15.75 27.41 7.98
N LYS A 135 -15.08 28.42 7.41
CA LYS A 135 -15.21 29.81 7.90
C LYS A 135 -16.62 30.35 7.81
N LYS A 136 -17.31 30.15 6.67
CA LYS A 136 -18.70 30.61 6.50
C LYS A 136 -19.65 29.93 7.48
N GLN A 137 -19.49 28.63 7.67
CA GLN A 137 -20.25 27.87 8.67
C GLN A 137 -20.00 28.41 10.07
N LEU A 138 -18.74 28.49 10.52
CA LEU A 138 -18.40 28.98 11.86
C LEU A 138 -18.87 30.43 12.09
N ALA A 139 -18.90 31.27 11.06
CA ALA A 139 -19.47 32.62 11.13
C ALA A 139 -20.99 32.62 11.33
N SER A 140 -21.71 31.75 10.61
CA SER A 140 -23.15 31.54 10.79
C SER A 140 -23.47 31.01 12.19
N GLU A 141 -22.71 30.01 12.65
CA GLU A 141 -22.82 29.46 14.01
C GLU A 141 -22.61 30.52 15.10
N ALA A 142 -21.64 31.41 14.90
CA ALA A 142 -21.37 32.53 15.80
C ALA A 142 -22.55 33.51 15.90
N GLU A 143 -23.21 33.82 14.78
CA GLU A 143 -24.40 34.67 14.77
C GLU A 143 -25.58 34.04 15.53
N LEU A 144 -25.83 32.75 15.30
CA LEU A 144 -26.89 32.00 15.99
C LEU A 144 -26.64 31.90 17.51
N LEU A 145 -25.40 31.64 17.93
CA LEU A 145 -25.03 31.61 19.35
C LEU A 145 -25.15 32.98 20.02
N LYS A 146 -24.88 34.07 19.28
CA LYS A 146 -25.01 35.45 19.76
C LYS A 146 -26.47 35.82 19.99
N ASN A 147 -27.34 35.46 19.05
CA ASN A 147 -28.78 35.74 19.12
C ASN A 147 -29.50 34.86 20.15
N GLY A 148 -28.87 33.75 20.57
CA GLY A 148 -29.45 32.79 21.50
C GLY A 148 -30.34 31.75 20.82
N ASP A 149 -30.28 31.66 19.49
CA ASP A 149 -31.04 30.71 18.67
C ASP A 149 -30.47 29.29 18.77
N ALA A 150 -29.21 29.15 19.20
CA ALA A 150 -28.56 27.87 19.46
C ALA A 150 -27.63 27.95 20.70
N THR A 151 -27.25 26.79 21.23
CA THR A 151 -26.24 26.68 22.30
C THR A 151 -25.05 25.78 21.91
N SER A 152 -25.23 24.89 20.93
CA SER A 152 -24.20 24.05 20.32
C SER A 152 -24.66 23.52 18.96
N PHE A 153 -23.73 23.00 18.17
CA PHE A 153 -23.97 22.36 16.87
C PHE A 153 -23.44 20.92 16.83
N GLU A 154 -23.39 20.26 17.99
CA GLU A 154 -22.82 18.92 18.12
C GLU A 154 -23.55 17.88 17.25
N ASN A 155 -24.88 17.98 17.18
CA ASN A 155 -25.75 17.08 16.40
C ASN A 155 -26.17 17.69 15.05
N ASP A 156 -25.53 18.77 14.62
CA ASP A 156 -25.82 19.38 13.32
C ASP A 156 -25.15 18.56 12.22
N ASN A 157 -25.92 17.79 11.46
CA ASN A 157 -25.38 16.96 10.38
C ASN A 157 -24.85 17.79 9.19
N ASP A 158 -25.23 19.05 9.05
CA ASP A 158 -24.73 19.92 7.98
C ASP A 158 -23.44 20.64 8.37
N ALA A 159 -23.09 20.63 9.67
CA ALA A 159 -21.84 21.19 10.14
C ALA A 159 -20.64 20.30 9.75
N ALA A 160 -19.56 20.94 9.32
CA ALA A 160 -18.25 20.33 9.12
C ALA A 160 -17.68 19.74 10.41
N PHE A 161 -16.51 19.11 10.28
CA PHE A 161 -15.78 18.45 11.36
C PHE A 161 -15.39 19.33 12.56
N VAL A 162 -15.51 20.64 12.46
CA VAL A 162 -15.31 21.60 13.54
C VAL A 162 -16.55 22.50 13.67
N TYR A 163 -16.96 22.77 14.90
CA TYR A 163 -18.10 23.63 15.20
C TYR A 163 -17.85 24.49 16.44
N LEU A 164 -18.62 25.56 16.60
CA LEU A 164 -18.54 26.48 17.71
C LEU A 164 -19.47 26.07 18.86
N ARG A 165 -18.98 26.11 20.09
CA ARG A 165 -19.80 25.91 21.29
C ARG A 165 -19.65 27.07 22.25
N LYS A 166 -20.76 27.51 22.84
CA LYS A 166 -20.75 28.44 23.96
C LYS A 166 -20.42 27.68 25.25
N LYS A 167 -19.40 28.12 25.97
CA LYS A 167 -19.02 27.51 27.25
C LYS A 167 -20.02 27.87 28.34
N ASP A 168 -20.26 26.92 29.25
CA ASP A 168 -21.17 27.11 30.38
C ASP A 168 -20.65 28.18 31.36
N LYS A 169 -19.32 28.22 31.54
CA LYS A 169 -18.65 29.20 32.41
C LYS A 169 -18.37 30.48 31.63
N LYS A 170 -18.87 31.60 32.15
CA LYS A 170 -18.53 32.93 31.65
C LYS A 170 -17.06 33.26 31.91
N ARG A 171 -16.40 33.85 30.92
CA ARG A 171 -15.05 34.39 31.07
C ARG A 171 -15.09 35.65 31.92
N TRP A 172 -14.23 35.68 32.94
CA TRP A 172 -14.21 36.75 33.96
C TRP A 172 -15.58 37.01 34.60
N LEU A 173 -16.42 35.98 34.73
CA LEU A 173 -17.78 36.00 35.31
C LEU A 173 -18.82 36.85 34.55
N LEU A 174 -18.42 37.66 33.57
CA LEU A 174 -19.29 38.63 32.89
C LEU A 174 -19.55 38.30 31.42
N TYR A 175 -18.56 37.72 30.74
CA TYR A 175 -18.59 37.55 29.29
C TYR A 175 -18.89 36.12 28.87
N ASN A 176 -19.62 35.96 27.79
CA ASN A 176 -19.71 34.67 27.13
C ASN A 176 -18.31 34.24 26.68
N ASP A 177 -18.02 32.95 26.76
CA ASP A 177 -16.80 32.37 26.22
C ASP A 177 -17.18 31.29 25.24
N TYR A 178 -16.34 31.10 24.22
CA TYR A 178 -16.59 30.16 23.15
C TYR A 178 -15.39 29.24 22.98
N GLU A 179 -15.64 28.03 22.49
CA GLU A 179 -14.61 27.07 22.10
C GLU A 179 -14.98 26.42 20.79
N LEU A 180 -13.95 26.00 20.05
CA LEU A 180 -14.13 25.17 18.88
C LEU A 180 -14.11 23.72 19.31
N LYS A 181 -15.18 23.00 19.02
CA LYS A 181 -15.28 21.57 19.24
C LYS A 181 -15.01 20.82 17.96
N VAL A 182 -14.35 19.68 18.10
CA VAL A 182 -14.08 18.77 16.98
C VAL A 182 -15.00 17.56 17.07
N LYS A 183 -15.65 17.23 15.95
CA LYS A 183 -16.53 16.06 15.83
C LYS A 183 -15.75 14.75 15.84
N ARG A 184 -16.41 13.67 16.23
CA ARG A 184 -15.90 12.31 16.18
C ARG A 184 -16.70 11.52 15.16
N TYR A 185 -16.02 10.62 14.46
CA TYR A 185 -16.61 9.85 13.37
C TYR A 185 -16.40 8.37 13.59
N MET A 186 -17.43 7.59 13.26
CA MET A 186 -17.27 6.16 13.01
C MET A 186 -17.05 6.03 11.51
N LEU A 187 -15.97 5.34 11.13
CA LEU A 187 -15.61 5.13 9.74
C LEU A 187 -16.07 3.74 9.32
N PRO A 188 -17.08 3.62 8.43
CA PRO A 188 -17.46 2.33 7.88
C PRO A 188 -16.34 1.81 6.96
N VAL A 189 -15.78 0.66 7.30
CA VAL A 189 -14.79 -0.06 6.49
C VAL A 189 -15.42 -1.35 5.97
N ARG A 190 -15.46 -1.51 4.66
CA ARG A 190 -15.95 -2.71 4.00
C ARG A 190 -14.78 -3.62 3.62
N THR A 191 -14.92 -4.92 3.85
CA THR A 191 -13.98 -5.93 3.37
C THR A 191 -14.73 -7.22 3.01
N ASN A 192 -14.13 -8.07 2.17
CA ASN A 192 -14.80 -9.18 1.51
C ASN A 192 -14.55 -10.57 2.13
N PHE A 193 -13.61 -10.72 3.07
CA PHE A 193 -13.31 -12.00 3.72
C PHE A 193 -13.63 -12.01 5.22
N GLU A 194 -14.33 -13.04 5.68
CA GLU A 194 -14.43 -13.39 7.10
C GLU A 194 -13.03 -13.57 7.72
N GLY A 195 -12.83 -13.09 8.94
CA GLY A 195 -11.55 -13.19 9.65
C GLY A 195 -10.51 -12.15 9.23
N ALA A 196 -10.80 -11.30 8.23
CA ALA A 196 -9.90 -10.21 7.84
C ALA A 196 -9.72 -9.20 8.99
N LYS A 197 -8.47 -8.89 9.33
CA LYS A 197 -8.08 -7.93 10.37
C LYS A 197 -8.03 -6.52 9.77
N ILE A 198 -8.74 -5.58 10.39
CA ILE A 198 -8.67 -4.15 10.05
C ILE A 198 -7.64 -3.48 10.94
N ILE A 199 -6.63 -2.88 10.33
CA ILE A 199 -5.51 -2.23 10.99
C ILE A 199 -5.56 -0.74 10.65
N VAL A 200 -5.57 0.12 11.68
CA VAL A 200 -5.53 1.58 11.53
C VAL A 200 -4.23 2.13 12.11
N ASN A 201 -3.45 2.83 11.30
CA ASN A 201 -2.14 3.39 11.69
C ASN A 201 -1.24 2.35 12.38
N GLY A 202 -1.24 1.12 11.86
CA GLY A 202 -0.43 0.01 12.37
C GLY A 202 -0.99 -0.71 13.62
N LYS A 203 -2.18 -0.34 14.11
CA LYS A 203 -2.85 -1.02 15.23
C LYS A 203 -4.09 -1.77 14.77
N GLU A 204 -4.15 -3.06 15.07
CA GLU A 204 -5.36 -3.85 14.88
C GLU A 204 -6.52 -3.21 15.65
N SER A 205 -7.62 -2.95 14.94
CA SER A 205 -8.79 -2.24 15.46
C SER A 205 -10.02 -3.15 15.50
N ALA A 206 -10.17 -4.05 14.53
CA ALA A 206 -11.29 -4.97 14.46
C ALA A 206 -10.99 -6.19 13.56
N THR A 207 -11.87 -7.19 13.60
CA THR A 207 -11.84 -8.37 12.72
C THR A 207 -13.21 -8.54 12.06
N ALA A 208 -13.23 -8.86 10.77
CA ALA A 208 -14.46 -9.14 10.04
C ALA A 208 -15.12 -10.42 10.54
N SER A 209 -16.42 -10.36 10.84
CA SER A 209 -17.21 -11.49 11.35
C SER A 209 -17.92 -12.29 10.26
N GLY A 210 -17.75 -11.92 9.00
CA GLY A 210 -18.36 -12.60 7.86
C GLY A 210 -17.92 -11.96 6.54
N ASP A 211 -18.17 -12.66 5.44
CA ASP A 211 -17.85 -12.16 4.10
C ASP A 211 -18.66 -10.90 3.75
N GLY A 212 -18.00 -9.94 3.11
CA GLY A 212 -18.64 -8.67 2.73
C GLY A 212 -19.02 -7.76 3.90
N SER A 213 -18.48 -8.00 5.10
CA SER A 213 -18.81 -7.22 6.30
C SER A 213 -18.46 -5.73 6.16
N VAL A 214 -19.31 -4.89 6.76
CA VAL A 214 -19.02 -3.47 7.02
C VAL A 214 -18.80 -3.31 8.51
N ILE A 215 -17.63 -2.78 8.88
CA ILE A 215 -17.17 -2.64 10.25
C ILE A 215 -17.02 -1.16 10.56
N GLU A 216 -17.66 -0.69 11.64
CA GLU A 216 -17.52 0.68 12.11
C GLU A 216 -16.24 0.84 12.93
N ILE A 217 -15.29 1.63 12.43
CA ILE A 217 -14.02 1.90 13.10
C ILE A 217 -14.06 3.28 13.76
N GLY A 218 -13.88 3.33 15.08
CA GLY A 218 -13.81 4.60 15.80
C GLY A 218 -14.17 4.50 17.29
N PRO A 219 -14.41 5.65 17.95
CA PRO A 219 -14.50 6.98 17.36
C PRO A 219 -13.15 7.57 16.93
N LEU A 220 -13.07 8.11 15.71
CA LEU A 220 -11.89 8.79 15.16
C LEU A 220 -12.08 10.31 15.16
N LEU A 221 -10.99 11.05 15.39
CA LEU A 221 -10.94 12.50 15.18
C LEU A 221 -10.56 12.81 13.72
N PRO A 222 -10.81 14.04 13.24
CA PRO A 222 -10.35 14.45 11.92
C PRO A 222 -8.84 14.33 11.77
N GLY A 223 -8.40 13.78 10.66
CA GLY A 223 -7.01 13.45 10.44
C GLY A 223 -6.80 12.53 9.24
N ASP A 224 -5.54 12.29 8.93
CA ASP A 224 -5.15 11.32 7.91
C ASP A 224 -4.88 9.96 8.56
N TYR A 225 -5.45 8.91 7.98
CA TYR A 225 -5.35 7.54 8.46
C TYR A 225 -4.85 6.62 7.35
N GLU A 226 -3.92 5.73 7.68
CA GLU A 226 -3.63 4.55 6.86
C GLU A 226 -4.44 3.38 7.40
N ILE A 227 -5.31 2.83 6.56
CA ILE A 227 -6.19 1.72 6.90
C ILE A 227 -5.84 0.55 6.01
N LYS A 228 -5.67 -0.62 6.62
CA LYS A 228 -5.33 -1.87 5.95
C LYS A 228 -6.31 -2.96 6.35
N SER A 229 -6.75 -3.75 5.37
CA SER A 229 -7.37 -5.06 5.59
C SER A 229 -6.31 -6.13 5.33
N VAL A 230 -6.19 -7.09 6.24
CA VAL A 230 -5.24 -8.21 6.14
C VAL A 230 -5.97 -9.51 6.39
N TYR A 231 -5.86 -10.47 5.47
CA TYR A 231 -6.39 -11.81 5.65
C TYR A 231 -5.24 -12.83 5.60
N GLU A 232 -5.06 -13.53 6.72
CA GLU A 232 -4.10 -14.63 6.86
C GLU A 232 -4.77 -15.91 6.32
N GLY A 233 -4.59 -16.19 5.04
CA GLY A 233 -5.05 -17.43 4.42
C GLY A 233 -4.14 -18.63 4.74
N GLU A 234 -4.55 -19.81 4.30
CA GLU A 234 -3.81 -21.06 4.53
C GLU A 234 -2.40 -21.03 3.89
N TYR A 235 -2.31 -20.50 2.67
CA TYR A 235 -1.10 -20.53 1.85
C TYR A 235 -0.36 -19.18 1.81
N THR A 236 -1.10 -18.08 1.76
CA THR A 236 -0.55 -16.72 1.61
C THR A 236 -1.35 -15.70 2.43
N THR A 237 -0.81 -14.49 2.55
CA THR A 237 -1.51 -13.36 3.15
C THR A 237 -2.03 -12.43 2.05
N LEU A 238 -3.32 -12.10 2.11
CA LEU A 238 -3.91 -11.07 1.26
C LEU A 238 -3.89 -9.74 2.00
N GLU A 239 -3.60 -8.66 1.28
CA GLU A 239 -3.55 -7.32 1.84
C GLU A 239 -4.20 -6.30 0.90
N SER A 240 -4.99 -5.38 1.47
CA SER A 240 -5.51 -4.21 0.79
C SER A 240 -5.35 -2.99 1.69
N LYS A 241 -4.89 -1.86 1.15
CA LYS A 241 -4.58 -0.66 1.93
C LYS A 241 -5.09 0.61 1.25
N SER A 242 -5.54 1.57 2.06
CA SER A 242 -5.98 2.88 1.61
C SER A 242 -5.54 3.97 2.57
N LYS A 243 -5.29 5.16 2.03
CA LYS A 243 -5.04 6.38 2.80
C LYS A 243 -6.30 7.23 2.79
N VAL A 244 -6.75 7.61 3.97
CA VAL A 244 -8.07 8.20 4.20
C VAL A 244 -7.89 9.55 4.87
N ALA A 245 -8.29 10.62 4.20
CA ALA A 245 -8.36 11.95 4.77
C ALA A 245 -9.76 12.16 5.37
N LEU A 246 -9.87 11.98 6.68
CA LEU A 246 -11.14 12.05 7.41
C LEU A 246 -11.43 13.49 7.82
N PHE A 247 -11.88 14.31 6.87
CA PHE A 247 -12.30 15.70 7.13
C PHE A 247 -13.70 15.98 6.56
N PRO A 248 -14.77 15.38 7.11
CA PRO A 248 -16.12 15.56 6.59
C PRO A 248 -16.55 17.02 6.69
N LEU A 249 -17.07 17.56 5.58
CA LEU A 249 -17.65 18.91 5.54
C LEU A 249 -19.18 18.87 5.74
N THR A 250 -19.74 17.67 5.83
CA THR A 250 -21.14 17.33 6.07
C THR A 250 -21.18 16.01 6.86
N GLY A 251 -22.38 15.55 7.23
CA GLY A 251 -22.61 14.50 8.21
C GLY A 251 -22.12 13.11 7.81
N ASP A 252 -22.30 12.73 6.55
CA ASP A 252 -21.97 11.37 6.10
C ASP A 252 -20.59 11.31 5.42
N TYR A 253 -19.86 10.22 5.71
CA TYR A 253 -18.64 9.83 5.02
C TYR A 253 -18.90 8.48 4.36
N ASP A 254 -18.65 8.34 3.05
CA ASP A 254 -19.06 7.18 2.23
C ASP A 254 -18.35 5.85 2.61
N GLY A 255 -17.43 5.90 3.58
CA GLY A 255 -16.66 4.74 4.04
C GLY A 255 -15.48 4.41 3.16
N VAL A 256 -14.82 3.30 3.47
CA VAL A 256 -13.63 2.82 2.76
C VAL A 256 -13.85 1.38 2.36
N ASP A 257 -13.70 1.07 1.08
CA ASP A 257 -13.74 -0.30 0.58
C ASP A 257 -12.31 -0.86 0.47
N LEU A 258 -12.02 -1.89 1.25
CA LEU A 258 -10.75 -2.60 1.29
C LEU A 258 -10.97 -4.05 0.87
N GLN A 259 -11.26 -4.22 -0.41
CA GLN A 259 -11.38 -5.54 -1.02
C GLN A 259 -10.00 -6.17 -1.14
N LEU A 260 -9.88 -7.37 -0.57
CA LEU A 260 -8.73 -8.24 -0.70
C LEU A 260 -8.86 -9.00 -2.03
N GLN A 261 -7.82 -8.93 -2.83
CA GLN A 261 -7.76 -9.59 -4.13
C GLN A 261 -7.06 -10.94 -3.96
N GLY A 262 -7.84 -12.01 -3.97
CA GLY A 262 -7.32 -13.37 -3.98
C GLY A 262 -8.23 -14.26 -4.81
N ASP A 263 -7.62 -15.17 -5.56
CA ASP A 263 -8.32 -16.14 -6.41
C ASP A 263 -7.79 -17.56 -6.16
N TYR A 264 -8.48 -18.54 -6.71
CA TYR A 264 -8.08 -19.94 -6.69
C TYR A 264 -7.27 -20.28 -7.94
N VAL A 265 -6.08 -20.84 -7.73
CA VAL A 265 -5.15 -21.23 -8.79
C VAL A 265 -5.20 -22.73 -8.99
N ASN A 266 -5.38 -23.16 -10.24
CA ASN A 266 -5.30 -24.55 -10.64
C ASN A 266 -3.86 -24.90 -11.04
N VAL A 267 -3.23 -25.80 -10.31
CA VAL A 267 -1.82 -26.17 -10.46
C VAL A 267 -1.71 -27.56 -11.04
N TYR A 268 -0.92 -27.69 -12.11
CA TYR A 268 -0.62 -28.96 -12.78
C TYR A 268 0.87 -29.15 -12.91
N ALA A 269 1.31 -30.40 -12.98
CA ALA A 269 2.67 -30.75 -13.32
C ALA A 269 2.71 -32.07 -14.12
N ASN A 270 3.78 -32.26 -14.88
CA ASN A 270 4.09 -33.53 -15.56
C ASN A 270 4.39 -34.69 -14.58
N ASN A 271 4.58 -34.39 -13.29
CA ASN A 271 4.80 -35.35 -12.21
C ASN A 271 3.76 -35.17 -11.09
N GLY A 272 2.83 -36.12 -10.96
CA GLY A 272 1.77 -36.09 -9.95
C GLY A 272 2.25 -36.25 -8.50
N ASP A 273 3.44 -36.82 -8.29
CA ASP A 273 4.02 -36.96 -6.95
C ASP A 273 4.76 -35.71 -6.47
N ALA A 274 4.91 -34.70 -7.35
CA ALA A 274 5.58 -33.46 -7.00
C ALA A 274 4.83 -32.68 -5.91
N ARG A 275 5.57 -32.14 -4.94
CA ARG A 275 5.09 -31.28 -3.86
C ARG A 275 5.04 -29.83 -4.34
N ILE A 276 4.02 -29.10 -3.90
CA ILE A 276 3.84 -27.68 -4.21
C ILE A 276 4.58 -26.83 -3.17
N VAL A 277 5.36 -25.86 -3.65
CA VAL A 277 6.08 -24.90 -2.81
C VAL A 277 5.70 -23.48 -3.20
N ILE A 278 5.30 -22.66 -2.23
CA ILE A 278 4.91 -21.26 -2.45
C ILE A 278 5.81 -20.36 -1.61
N ASN A 279 6.43 -19.37 -2.24
CA ASN A 279 7.38 -18.45 -1.60
C ASN A 279 8.47 -19.18 -0.77
N GLY A 280 8.94 -20.34 -1.27
CA GLY A 280 9.95 -21.18 -0.60
C GLY A 280 9.44 -22.03 0.57
N LYS A 281 8.13 -22.07 0.82
CA LYS A 281 7.51 -22.90 1.87
C LYS A 281 6.68 -24.03 1.25
N ASP A 282 7.05 -25.27 1.56
CA ASP A 282 6.24 -26.45 1.25
C ASP A 282 4.87 -26.34 1.93
N ILE A 283 3.80 -26.46 1.14
CA ILE A 283 2.43 -26.34 1.63
C ILE A 283 1.81 -27.69 2.04
N GLY A 284 2.55 -28.79 1.92
CA GLY A 284 2.12 -30.12 2.32
C GLY A 284 1.15 -30.80 1.35
N LEU A 285 1.07 -30.33 0.09
CA LEU A 285 0.21 -30.87 -0.95
C LEU A 285 1.04 -31.40 -2.12
N ASN A 286 0.63 -32.56 -2.64
CA ASN A 286 1.13 -33.13 -3.89
C ASN A 286 0.19 -32.80 -5.05
N ILE A 287 0.74 -32.68 -6.26
CA ILE A 287 0.01 -32.30 -7.47
C ILE A 287 -1.13 -33.28 -7.81
N GLY A 288 -0.90 -34.60 -7.73
CA GLY A 288 -1.85 -35.62 -8.17
C GLY A 288 -2.22 -35.43 -9.66
N ALA A 289 -3.53 -35.37 -9.95
CA ALA A 289 -4.03 -35.03 -11.30
C ALA A 289 -4.16 -33.51 -11.53
N GLY A 290 -3.82 -32.70 -10.54
CA GLY A 290 -4.02 -31.27 -10.47
C GLY A 290 -4.57 -30.87 -9.09
N GLN A 291 -4.15 -29.71 -8.58
CA GLN A 291 -4.64 -29.15 -7.31
C GLN A 291 -5.25 -27.78 -7.54
N GLN A 292 -6.32 -27.46 -6.82
CA GLN A 292 -6.84 -26.10 -6.74
C GLN A 292 -6.47 -25.53 -5.37
N ILE A 293 -5.73 -24.43 -5.35
CA ILE A 293 -5.24 -23.79 -4.12
C ILE A 293 -5.68 -22.33 -4.08
N GLY A 294 -6.09 -21.84 -2.91
CA GLY A 294 -6.60 -20.48 -2.79
C GLY A 294 -7.25 -20.19 -1.44
N PRO A 295 -7.64 -18.93 -1.20
CA PRO A 295 -7.40 -17.78 -2.07
C PRO A 295 -5.95 -17.28 -1.98
N ILE A 296 -5.35 -16.92 -3.12
CA ILE A 296 -3.99 -16.38 -3.23
C ILE A 296 -4.02 -15.16 -4.16
N ALA A 297 -3.19 -14.15 -3.88
CA ALA A 297 -3.04 -13.01 -4.78
C ALA A 297 -2.37 -13.45 -6.09
N ILE A 298 -3.06 -13.24 -7.21
CA ILE A 298 -2.63 -13.55 -8.59
C ILE A 298 -2.05 -12.32 -9.31
N ASP A 299 -1.39 -11.42 -8.58
CA ASP A 299 -0.81 -10.18 -9.09
C ASP A 299 0.71 -10.29 -9.37
N GLY A 300 1.24 -11.52 -9.33
CA GLY A 300 2.67 -11.83 -9.49
C GLY A 300 3.53 -11.58 -8.26
N THR A 301 2.95 -11.18 -7.11
CA THR A 301 3.72 -10.98 -5.87
C THR A 301 4.16 -12.28 -5.22
N ASN A 302 3.38 -13.35 -5.40
CA ASN A 302 3.70 -14.69 -4.93
C ASN A 302 4.38 -15.50 -6.03
N LYS A 303 5.23 -16.43 -5.61
CA LYS A 303 5.92 -17.35 -6.51
C LYS A 303 5.67 -18.79 -6.11
N MET A 304 5.67 -19.68 -7.09
CA MET A 304 5.42 -21.10 -6.92
C MET A 304 6.40 -21.92 -7.75
N TYR A 305 6.83 -23.05 -7.20
CA TYR A 305 7.50 -24.11 -7.95
C TYR A 305 7.04 -25.46 -7.42
N VAL A 306 7.38 -26.53 -8.14
CA VAL A 306 7.16 -27.90 -7.67
C VAL A 306 8.48 -28.62 -7.50
N GLU A 307 8.53 -29.55 -6.55
CA GLU A 307 9.72 -30.39 -6.33
C GLU A 307 9.33 -31.86 -6.11
N ALA A 308 10.19 -32.78 -6.55
CA ALA A 308 10.04 -34.21 -6.28
C ALA A 308 11.39 -34.85 -5.93
N ASP A 309 11.31 -35.95 -5.20
CA ASP A 309 12.47 -36.74 -4.81
C ASP A 309 12.71 -37.85 -5.85
N TYR A 310 13.93 -37.92 -6.39
CA TYR A 310 14.38 -38.96 -7.32
C TYR A 310 15.50 -39.79 -6.67
N PRO A 311 15.84 -40.99 -7.19
CA PRO A 311 16.94 -41.79 -6.64
C PRO A 311 18.28 -41.05 -6.58
N TRP A 312 18.52 -40.12 -7.51
CA TRP A 312 19.71 -39.28 -7.61
C TRP A 312 19.58 -37.92 -6.89
N GLY A 313 18.49 -37.70 -6.15
CA GLY A 313 18.30 -36.51 -5.33
C GLY A 313 17.02 -35.73 -5.65
N LYS A 314 16.85 -34.61 -4.95
CA LYS A 314 15.70 -33.73 -5.10
C LYS A 314 15.83 -32.87 -6.35
N MET A 315 14.76 -32.80 -7.13
CA MET A 315 14.67 -31.96 -8.33
C MET A 315 13.55 -30.95 -8.19
N GLN A 316 13.76 -29.79 -8.82
CA GLN A 316 12.85 -28.65 -8.77
C GLN A 316 12.52 -28.20 -10.18
N SER A 317 11.28 -27.76 -10.40
CA SER A 317 10.90 -27.04 -11.62
C SER A 317 11.47 -25.61 -11.61
N GLU A 318 11.30 -24.92 -12.74
CA GLU A 318 11.39 -23.47 -12.74
C GLU A 318 10.38 -22.86 -11.75
N GLU A 319 10.75 -21.72 -11.20
CA GLU A 319 9.90 -20.92 -10.32
C GLU A 319 9.07 -19.95 -11.16
N LEU A 320 7.74 -20.04 -11.06
CA LEU A 320 6.79 -19.20 -11.77
C LEU A 320 6.15 -18.19 -10.81
N SER A 321 5.90 -16.98 -11.31
CA SER A 321 5.06 -16.01 -10.60
C SER A 321 3.59 -16.44 -10.65
N ILE A 322 2.85 -16.24 -9.57
CA ILE A 322 1.40 -16.47 -9.54
C ILE A 322 0.71 -15.21 -10.08
N ASP A 323 0.48 -15.17 -11.39
CA ASP A 323 -0.15 -14.04 -12.11
C ASP A 323 -1.40 -14.43 -12.92
N SER A 324 -1.84 -15.69 -12.79
CA SER A 324 -3.03 -16.25 -13.44
C SER A 324 -3.69 -17.34 -12.58
N ASP A 325 -4.88 -17.78 -12.98
CA ASP A 325 -5.67 -18.82 -12.31
C ASP A 325 -5.26 -20.25 -12.69
N ARG A 326 -4.20 -20.39 -13.52
CA ARG A 326 -3.68 -21.68 -13.99
C ARG A 326 -2.17 -21.65 -14.10
N LEU A 327 -1.49 -22.56 -13.39
CA LEU A 327 -0.06 -22.78 -13.50
C LEU A 327 0.23 -24.21 -13.93
N GLU A 328 1.15 -24.36 -14.87
CA GLU A 328 1.63 -25.66 -15.36
C GLU A 328 3.14 -25.72 -15.19
N PHE A 329 3.60 -26.74 -14.47
CA PHE A 329 5.01 -26.95 -14.19
C PHE A 329 5.55 -28.15 -14.97
N ASP A 330 6.69 -27.94 -15.62
CA ASP A 330 7.49 -29.02 -16.17
C ASP A 330 8.63 -29.35 -15.19
N LEU A 331 8.56 -30.53 -14.59
CA LEU A 331 9.63 -31.07 -13.75
C LEU A 331 10.42 -32.07 -14.58
N THR A 332 11.54 -31.62 -15.14
CA THR A 332 12.42 -32.43 -16.00
C THR A 332 13.00 -33.65 -15.27
N GLY A 333 13.07 -33.59 -13.93
CA GLY A 333 13.73 -34.59 -13.10
C GLY A 333 15.26 -34.58 -13.21
N LEU A 334 15.85 -33.60 -13.92
CA LEU A 334 17.28 -33.50 -14.15
C LEU A 334 17.77 -32.06 -13.99
N ASN A 335 18.93 -31.90 -13.37
CA ASN A 335 19.68 -30.64 -13.35
C ASN A 335 21.04 -30.83 -14.06
N ASP A 336 21.77 -29.74 -14.27
CA ASP A 336 23.05 -29.78 -15.00
C ASP A 336 24.09 -30.72 -14.36
N ALA A 337 24.12 -30.80 -13.03
CA ALA A 337 25.05 -31.69 -12.33
C ALA A 337 24.75 -33.16 -12.62
N VAL A 338 23.47 -33.55 -12.60
CA VAL A 338 23.06 -34.92 -12.92
C VAL A 338 23.27 -35.23 -14.40
N LYS A 339 23.01 -34.27 -15.30
CA LYS A 339 23.35 -34.43 -16.73
C LYS A 339 24.85 -34.68 -16.92
N ASP A 340 25.70 -33.97 -16.19
CA ASP A 340 27.16 -34.19 -16.22
C ASP A 340 27.56 -35.58 -15.71
N GLU A 341 26.97 -36.07 -14.62
CA GLU A 341 27.20 -37.42 -14.11
C GLU A 341 26.80 -38.52 -15.12
N LEU A 342 25.65 -38.35 -15.77
CA LEU A 342 25.15 -39.24 -16.81
C LEU A 342 26.09 -39.28 -18.02
N MET A 343 26.54 -38.12 -18.49
CA MET A 343 27.50 -38.03 -19.62
C MET A 343 28.82 -38.70 -19.26
N ASN A 344 29.37 -38.41 -18.08
CA ASN A 344 30.62 -39.02 -17.60
C ASN A 344 30.50 -40.56 -17.53
N SER A 345 29.44 -41.07 -16.92
CA SER A 345 29.21 -42.51 -16.77
C SER A 345 29.03 -43.20 -18.13
N THR A 346 28.31 -42.56 -19.05
CA THR A 346 28.15 -43.05 -20.43
C THR A 346 29.48 -43.06 -21.18
N HIS A 347 30.27 -41.99 -21.05
CA HIS A 347 31.60 -41.90 -21.65
C HIS A 347 32.54 -42.99 -21.13
N GLU A 348 32.61 -43.18 -19.81
CA GLU A 348 33.43 -44.22 -19.20
C GLU A 348 32.97 -45.64 -19.57
N PHE A 349 31.66 -45.87 -19.70
CA PHE A 349 31.13 -47.13 -20.23
C PHE A 349 31.62 -47.38 -21.66
N VAL A 350 31.46 -46.43 -22.57
CA VAL A 350 31.87 -46.58 -23.98
C VAL A 350 33.38 -46.72 -24.13
N ALA A 351 34.18 -45.98 -23.36
CA ALA A 351 35.63 -46.12 -23.36
C ALA A 351 36.06 -47.52 -22.86
N SER A 352 35.52 -47.95 -21.71
CA SER A 352 35.82 -49.27 -21.15
C SER A 352 35.27 -50.43 -21.99
N TRP A 353 34.24 -50.21 -22.81
CA TRP A 353 33.77 -51.18 -23.79
C TRP A 353 34.88 -51.58 -24.75
N MET A 354 35.58 -50.61 -25.34
CA MET A 354 36.67 -50.90 -26.29
C MET A 354 37.84 -51.60 -25.59
N GLU A 355 38.17 -51.19 -24.36
CA GLU A 355 39.20 -51.86 -23.54
C GLU A 355 38.82 -53.32 -23.25
N ALA A 356 37.56 -53.57 -22.87
CA ALA A 356 37.02 -54.90 -22.60
C ALA A 356 37.06 -55.79 -23.84
N PHE A 357 36.74 -55.26 -25.03
CA PHE A 357 36.84 -56.01 -26.28
C PHE A 357 38.29 -56.36 -26.65
N GLN A 358 39.24 -55.44 -26.44
CA GLN A 358 40.66 -55.72 -26.66
C GLN A 358 41.19 -56.78 -25.70
N ALA A 359 40.77 -56.73 -24.44
CA ALA A 359 41.16 -57.68 -23.40
C ALA A 359 40.38 -59.01 -23.46
N ARG A 360 39.24 -59.02 -24.17
CA ARG A 360 38.21 -60.09 -24.15
C ARG A 360 37.78 -60.41 -22.71
N ASP A 361 37.62 -59.38 -21.88
CA ASP A 361 37.30 -59.51 -20.45
C ASP A 361 36.20 -58.53 -20.02
N ALA A 362 35.04 -59.07 -19.64
CA ALA A 362 33.90 -58.30 -19.18
C ALA A 362 34.13 -57.62 -17.82
N GLY A 363 35.11 -58.06 -17.04
CA GLY A 363 35.48 -57.43 -15.77
C GLY A 363 36.12 -56.05 -15.93
N VAL A 364 36.53 -55.69 -17.15
CA VAL A 364 37.08 -54.36 -17.48
C VAL A 364 35.98 -53.30 -17.64
N LEU A 365 34.73 -53.72 -17.92
CA LEU A 365 33.62 -52.79 -18.15
C LEU A 365 33.31 -51.96 -16.91
N LYS A 366 33.22 -50.64 -17.12
CA LYS A 366 32.78 -49.67 -16.12
C LYS A 366 31.36 -49.24 -16.41
N HIS A 367 30.63 -48.81 -15.37
CA HIS A 367 29.29 -48.25 -15.51
C HIS A 367 28.32 -49.14 -16.32
N VAL A 368 28.49 -50.47 -16.26
CA VAL A 368 27.60 -51.44 -16.91
C VAL A 368 26.65 -52.03 -15.89
N HIS A 369 25.37 -52.12 -16.23
CA HIS A 369 24.41 -52.78 -15.35
C HIS A 369 24.75 -54.28 -15.21
N PRO A 370 24.69 -54.87 -13.99
CA PRO A 370 25.06 -56.27 -13.76
C PRO A 370 24.40 -57.27 -14.70
N ASP A 371 23.14 -57.04 -15.07
CA ASP A 371 22.38 -57.90 -16.00
C ASP A 371 23.01 -57.99 -17.39
N ARG A 372 23.84 -57.03 -17.79
CA ARG A 372 24.53 -57.02 -19.10
C ARG A 372 25.92 -57.64 -19.07
N VAL A 373 26.54 -57.76 -17.89
CA VAL A 373 27.90 -58.30 -17.77
C VAL A 373 27.97 -59.73 -18.32
N LYS A 374 26.92 -60.53 -18.11
CA LYS A 374 26.84 -61.89 -18.64
C LYS A 374 26.82 -61.93 -20.16
N ASP A 375 26.09 -61.02 -20.81
CA ASP A 375 26.00 -60.96 -22.27
C ASP A 375 27.39 -60.72 -22.90
N PHE A 376 28.18 -59.81 -22.31
CA PHE A 376 29.56 -59.55 -22.73
C PHE A 376 30.48 -60.74 -22.46
N ALA A 377 30.39 -61.36 -21.29
CA ALA A 377 31.22 -62.51 -20.94
C ALA A 377 31.00 -63.68 -21.91
N ASP A 378 29.75 -63.97 -22.25
CA ASP A 378 29.40 -65.02 -23.21
C ASP A 378 29.89 -64.65 -24.62
N TYR A 379 29.81 -63.38 -25.03
CA TYR A 379 30.34 -62.89 -26.31
C TYR A 379 31.87 -63.03 -26.39
N PHE A 380 32.61 -62.62 -25.35
CA PHE A 380 34.06 -62.74 -25.31
C PHE A 380 34.54 -64.20 -25.28
N ALA A 381 33.80 -65.09 -24.62
CA ALA A 381 34.08 -66.52 -24.67
C ALA A 381 34.01 -67.06 -26.12
N ASN A 382 33.03 -66.62 -26.91
CA ASN A 382 32.94 -66.98 -28.33
C ASN A 382 34.09 -66.38 -29.15
N MET A 383 34.47 -65.12 -28.91
CA MET A 383 35.64 -64.51 -29.58
C MET A 383 36.94 -65.28 -29.30
N ILE A 384 37.11 -65.75 -28.06
CA ILE A 384 38.28 -66.57 -27.69
C ILE A 384 38.26 -67.91 -28.42
N ASP A 385 37.11 -68.59 -28.50
CA ASP A 385 36.97 -69.87 -29.19
C ASP A 385 37.16 -69.74 -30.72
N SER A 386 36.72 -68.63 -31.31
CA SER A 386 36.86 -68.36 -32.75
C SER A 386 38.19 -67.73 -33.14
N GLU A 387 39.10 -67.45 -32.19
CA GLU A 387 40.34 -66.71 -32.39
C GLU A 387 40.11 -65.32 -33.03
N GLU A 388 38.97 -64.69 -32.73
CA GLU A 388 38.63 -63.34 -33.18
C GLU A 388 39.17 -62.29 -32.21
N SER A 389 40.01 -61.39 -32.72
CA SER A 389 40.60 -60.26 -32.04
C SER A 389 39.90 -58.94 -32.38
N TYR A 390 40.01 -57.98 -31.46
CA TYR A 390 39.53 -56.62 -31.63
C TYR A 390 40.67 -55.62 -31.44
N LYS A 391 40.69 -54.57 -32.27
CA LYS A 391 41.53 -53.38 -32.08
C LYS A 391 40.69 -52.15 -32.39
N GLY A 392 40.58 -51.26 -31.42
CA GLY A 392 39.84 -50.02 -31.61
C GLY A 392 40.10 -48.96 -30.55
N ASN A 393 39.73 -47.72 -30.84
CA ASN A 393 39.92 -46.59 -29.95
C ASN A 393 38.75 -45.61 -30.08
N LEU A 394 38.34 -45.05 -28.95
CA LEU A 394 37.37 -43.97 -28.90
C LEU A 394 38.07 -42.70 -29.35
N ASN A 395 37.46 -41.94 -30.26
CA ASN A 395 38.01 -40.67 -30.74
C ASN A 395 37.30 -39.48 -30.11
N LYS A 396 35.96 -39.56 -30.00
CA LYS A 396 35.12 -38.46 -29.52
C LYS A 396 33.71 -38.95 -29.22
N MET A 397 33.06 -38.35 -28.22
CA MET A 397 31.63 -38.47 -27.98
C MET A 397 30.97 -37.09 -27.96
N THR A 398 29.85 -36.94 -28.67
CA THR A 398 29.04 -35.72 -28.67
C THR A 398 27.67 -36.03 -28.09
N PHE A 399 27.34 -35.42 -26.95
CA PHE A 399 26.08 -35.56 -26.25
C PHE A 399 25.09 -34.47 -26.66
N ASP A 400 23.83 -34.83 -26.88
CA ASP A 400 22.71 -33.91 -27.09
C ASP A 400 22.15 -33.46 -25.73
N LEU A 401 22.34 -32.19 -25.35
CA LEU A 401 21.95 -31.65 -24.05
C LEU A 401 20.43 -31.52 -23.87
N ASP A 402 19.69 -31.57 -24.97
CA ASP A 402 18.23 -31.59 -25.00
C ASP A 402 17.69 -33.03 -25.19
N GLY A 403 18.56 -34.00 -25.47
CA GLY A 403 18.23 -35.41 -25.69
C GLY A 403 18.24 -36.28 -24.43
N PHE A 404 17.88 -35.70 -23.28
CA PHE A 404 17.77 -36.39 -21.99
C PHE A 404 16.30 -36.58 -21.62
N ASP A 405 15.87 -37.82 -21.42
CA ASP A 405 14.50 -38.12 -20.99
C ASP A 405 14.49 -39.00 -19.75
N VAL A 406 13.75 -38.59 -18.73
CA VAL A 406 13.49 -39.40 -17.53
C VAL A 406 12.27 -40.27 -17.79
N ASN A 407 12.46 -41.58 -17.71
CA ASN A 407 11.40 -42.56 -17.86
C ASN A 407 11.13 -43.26 -16.53
N SER A 408 9.86 -43.55 -16.25
CA SER A 408 9.44 -44.34 -15.08
C SER A 408 8.69 -45.57 -15.57
N TYR A 409 9.21 -46.75 -15.24
CA TYR A 409 8.59 -48.02 -15.62
C TYR A 409 7.60 -48.50 -14.57
N LYS A 410 7.93 -48.28 -13.29
CA LYS A 410 7.15 -48.62 -12.09
C LYS A 410 7.54 -47.67 -10.97
N GLU A 411 6.70 -47.58 -9.94
CA GLU A 411 6.96 -46.79 -8.74
C GLU A 411 8.38 -47.05 -8.20
N GLY A 412 9.19 -45.99 -8.10
CA GLY A 412 10.56 -46.04 -7.59
C GLY A 412 11.64 -46.53 -8.56
N ILE A 413 11.30 -46.94 -9.80
CA ILE A 413 12.28 -47.39 -10.81
C ILE A 413 12.30 -46.41 -11.98
N TYR A 414 13.37 -45.64 -12.04
CA TYR A 414 13.61 -44.63 -13.06
C TYR A 414 14.78 -45.04 -13.96
N THR A 415 14.66 -44.73 -15.24
CA THR A 415 15.79 -44.73 -16.17
C THR A 415 15.93 -43.36 -16.82
N VAL A 416 17.13 -43.05 -17.28
CA VAL A 416 17.40 -41.85 -18.07
C VAL A 416 17.98 -42.26 -19.40
N THR A 417 17.37 -41.79 -20.49
CA THR A 417 17.93 -42.00 -21.83
C THR A 417 18.79 -40.82 -22.24
N VAL A 418 19.92 -41.10 -22.88
CA VAL A 418 20.89 -40.11 -23.35
C VAL A 418 21.25 -40.41 -24.79
N LYS A 419 21.06 -39.44 -25.69
CA LYS A 419 21.46 -39.55 -27.11
C LYS A 419 22.89 -39.08 -27.31
N VAL A 420 23.69 -39.91 -27.98
CA VAL A 420 25.12 -39.69 -28.15
C VAL A 420 25.59 -40.05 -29.55
N GLN A 421 26.41 -39.20 -30.15
CA GLN A 421 27.19 -39.52 -31.33
C GLN A 421 28.55 -40.03 -30.86
N VAL A 422 28.91 -41.24 -31.25
CA VAL A 422 30.17 -41.89 -30.90
C VAL A 422 31.03 -41.98 -32.15
N ASP A 423 32.15 -41.26 -32.17
CA ASP A 423 33.17 -41.34 -33.20
C ASP A 423 34.33 -42.20 -32.69
N TYR A 424 34.65 -43.28 -33.40
CA TYR A 424 35.64 -44.26 -32.98
C TYR A 424 36.32 -44.89 -34.18
N SER A 425 37.43 -45.60 -33.97
CA SER A 425 38.07 -46.38 -35.01
C SER A 425 38.15 -47.83 -34.54
N GLU A 426 37.73 -48.79 -35.36
CA GLU A 426 37.79 -50.21 -34.97
C GLU A 426 38.06 -51.17 -36.13
N ILE A 427 38.51 -52.37 -35.78
CA ILE A 427 38.57 -53.54 -36.65
C ILE A 427 38.46 -54.82 -35.80
N PHE A 428 37.67 -55.77 -36.30
CA PHE A 428 37.69 -57.16 -35.88
C PHE A 428 38.50 -57.95 -36.91
N TYR A 429 39.36 -58.85 -36.45
CA TYR A 429 40.27 -59.64 -37.29
C TYR A 429 40.51 -61.01 -36.64
N TYR A 430 40.92 -62.00 -37.42
CA TYR A 430 41.28 -63.30 -36.87
C TYR A 430 42.77 -63.36 -36.59
N ASP A 431 43.17 -64.05 -35.53
CA ASP A 431 44.59 -64.18 -35.16
C ASP A 431 45.42 -64.89 -36.26
N SER A 432 44.76 -65.62 -37.16
CA SER A 432 45.36 -66.23 -38.37
C SER A 432 45.68 -65.25 -39.51
N ASP A 433 45.15 -64.02 -39.46
CA ASP A 433 45.32 -63.04 -40.54
C ASP A 433 46.76 -62.54 -40.61
N GLN A 434 47.35 -62.54 -41.82
CA GLN A 434 48.75 -62.13 -42.01
C GLN A 434 48.94 -60.62 -42.24
N GLN A 435 47.85 -59.86 -42.33
CA GLN A 435 47.90 -58.41 -42.51
C GLN A 435 47.79 -57.72 -41.15
N GLU A 436 48.58 -56.66 -40.94
CA GLU A 436 48.47 -55.88 -39.71
C GLU A 436 47.07 -55.22 -39.64
N PRO A 437 46.34 -55.37 -38.52
CA PRO A 437 45.00 -54.82 -38.39
C PRO A 437 45.06 -53.29 -38.27
N VAL A 438 44.44 -52.61 -39.24
CA VAL A 438 44.30 -51.16 -39.29
C VAL A 438 42.83 -50.79 -38.97
N PRO A 439 42.57 -50.16 -37.81
CA PRO A 439 41.22 -49.70 -37.44
C PRO A 439 40.66 -48.70 -38.45
N ASN A 440 39.37 -48.81 -38.78
CA ASN A 440 38.68 -47.89 -39.68
C ASN A 440 37.84 -46.91 -38.87
N PRO A 441 37.88 -45.59 -39.17
CA PRO A 441 37.04 -44.61 -38.50
C PRO A 441 35.56 -44.85 -38.83
N ARG A 442 34.72 -44.74 -37.81
CA ARG A 442 33.27 -44.91 -37.85
C ARG A 442 32.60 -43.87 -36.96
N THR A 443 31.34 -43.61 -37.26
CA THR A 443 30.45 -42.76 -36.48
C THR A 443 29.14 -43.51 -36.28
N ASN A 444 28.71 -43.64 -35.03
CA ASN A 444 27.40 -44.19 -34.68
C ASN A 444 26.59 -43.17 -33.88
N TYR A 445 25.28 -43.20 -34.06
CA TYR A 445 24.33 -42.48 -33.23
C TYR A 445 23.63 -43.50 -32.33
N THR A 446 23.76 -43.35 -31.02
CA THR A 446 23.30 -44.34 -30.04
C THR A 446 22.55 -43.64 -28.93
N GLN A 447 21.41 -44.21 -28.56
CA GLN A 447 20.70 -43.86 -27.35
C GLN A 447 21.07 -44.87 -26.27
N TYR A 448 21.70 -44.40 -25.21
CA TYR A 448 21.99 -45.18 -24.01
C TYR A 448 20.89 -44.99 -22.99
N GLU A 449 20.53 -46.04 -22.27
CA GLU A 449 19.64 -46.01 -21.13
C GLU A 449 20.44 -46.30 -19.87
N LEU A 450 20.32 -45.44 -18.86
CA LEU A 450 21.03 -45.55 -17.60
C LEU A 450 20.04 -45.69 -16.44
N GLN A 451 20.45 -46.47 -15.44
CA GLN A 451 19.76 -46.62 -14.16
C GLN A 451 20.66 -46.16 -13.03
N TYR A 452 20.07 -45.52 -12.02
CA TYR A 452 20.78 -45.13 -10.81
C TYR A 452 20.66 -46.22 -9.77
N VAL A 453 21.77 -46.91 -9.47
CA VAL A 453 21.84 -48.05 -8.56
C VAL A 453 22.98 -47.83 -7.58
N ASP A 454 22.69 -47.92 -6.29
CA ASP A 454 23.67 -47.80 -5.20
C ASP A 454 24.61 -46.58 -5.31
N GLY A 455 24.09 -45.44 -5.76
CA GLY A 455 24.83 -44.19 -5.88
C GLY A 455 25.58 -44.02 -7.20
N GLN A 456 25.37 -44.89 -8.18
CA GLN A 456 26.08 -44.88 -9.47
C GLN A 456 25.10 -44.96 -10.65
N TRP A 457 25.43 -44.26 -11.73
CA TRP A 457 24.75 -44.43 -13.01
C TRP A 457 25.36 -45.61 -13.77
N LEU A 458 24.51 -46.57 -14.14
CA LEU A 458 24.88 -47.79 -14.86
C LEU A 458 24.07 -47.91 -16.15
N VAL A 459 24.74 -48.17 -17.26
CA VAL A 459 24.12 -48.40 -18.57
C VAL A 459 23.41 -49.75 -18.56
N SER A 460 22.08 -49.73 -18.65
CA SER A 460 21.19 -50.90 -18.65
C SER A 460 20.80 -51.34 -20.06
N ASN A 461 20.82 -50.42 -21.03
CA ASN A 461 20.44 -50.71 -22.41
C ASN A 461 21.06 -49.71 -23.39
N TRP A 462 21.09 -50.06 -24.67
CA TRP A 462 21.50 -49.16 -25.73
C TRP A 462 20.84 -49.57 -27.05
N GLY A 463 20.59 -48.59 -27.92
CA GLY A 463 20.00 -48.83 -29.23
C GLY A 463 20.41 -47.76 -30.24
N THR A 464 20.24 -48.07 -31.52
CA THR A 464 20.51 -47.10 -32.60
C THR A 464 19.57 -45.91 -32.49
N SER A 465 20.13 -44.70 -32.55
CA SER A 465 19.36 -43.46 -32.73
C SER A 465 19.42 -43.02 -34.20
N TYR A 466 18.39 -42.34 -34.68
CA TYR A 466 18.36 -41.78 -36.05
C TYR A 466 19.14 -40.47 -36.16
N ASP A 467 19.25 -39.73 -35.06
CA ASP A 467 19.98 -38.48 -34.95
C ASP A 467 20.52 -38.26 -33.52
N VAL A 468 21.40 -37.26 -33.41
CA VAL A 468 21.84 -36.60 -32.17
C VAL A 468 21.71 -35.12 -32.51
N GLY A 469 20.91 -34.36 -31.75
CA GLY A 469 20.66 -32.95 -32.02
C GLY A 469 21.97 -32.18 -32.19
N THR A 470 22.06 -31.28 -33.17
CA THR A 470 23.32 -30.60 -33.51
C THR A 470 23.47 -29.20 -32.91
N GLU A 471 22.43 -28.66 -32.28
CA GLU A 471 22.39 -27.25 -31.85
C GLU A 471 22.89 -27.05 -30.42
N ASN A 472 22.52 -27.92 -29.48
CA ASN A 472 22.89 -27.84 -28.08
C ASN A 472 23.66 -29.10 -27.63
N THR A 473 24.98 -29.09 -27.79
CA THR A 473 25.82 -30.29 -27.60
C THR A 473 27.00 -30.08 -26.67
N LYS A 474 27.46 -31.18 -26.05
CA LYS A 474 28.71 -31.23 -25.28
C LYS A 474 29.63 -32.33 -25.81
N VAL A 475 30.90 -32.00 -25.99
CA VAL A 475 31.91 -32.90 -26.57
C VAL A 475 32.85 -33.42 -25.49
N PHE A 476 33.12 -34.72 -25.56
CA PHE A 476 34.14 -35.44 -24.81
C PHE A 476 35.16 -36.00 -25.81
N GLU A 477 36.45 -35.76 -25.57
CA GLU A 477 37.57 -36.22 -26.41
C GLU A 477 38.40 -37.30 -25.70
#